data_AF-A0AAI9K5B4-F1
#
_entry.id   AF-A0AAI9K5B4-F1
#
_cell.length_a   1.000
_cell.length_b   1.000
_cell.length_c   1.000
_cell.angle_alpha   90.00
_cell.angle_beta   90.00
_cell.angle_gamma   90.00
#
_symmetry.space_group_name_H-M   'P 1'
#
loop_
_entity.id
_entity.type
_entity.pdbx_description
1 polymer ?
#
loop_
_entity_poly.entity_id
_entity_poly.type
_entity_poly.pdbx_seq_one_letter_code
_entity_poly.pdbx_strand_id
1 'polypeptide(L)'
;MANRKRTNPVQIYLDDDEQYILDEKFRVSGMKSKSAFLRKLILYGYVYDVDYSYLRNYNTELGRISSNLNQIAKRINSTGNIYQEDMDEVKELMNEIWRTQKSMLSKQPLIKR
;
A
#
# COMPACT_ATOMS: atom_id res chain seq x y z
N MET A 1 20.34 41.70 18.56
CA MET A 1 19.35 40.85 17.85
C MET A 1 18.55 40.10 18.90
N ALA A 2 17.22 40.16 18.88
CA ALA A 2 16.39 39.49 19.89
C ALA A 2 16.69 37.98 19.91
N ASN A 3 16.90 37.40 21.09
CA ASN A 3 17.15 35.96 21.26
C ASN A 3 15.95 35.15 20.73
N ARG A 4 16.08 34.62 19.51
CA ARG A 4 15.07 33.77 18.90
C ARG A 4 15.17 32.36 19.49
N LYS A 5 14.06 31.83 20.02
CA LYS A 5 13.98 30.43 20.49
C LYS A 5 14.24 29.40 19.38
N ARG A 6 14.00 29.76 18.11
CA ARG A 6 14.14 28.88 16.95
C ARG A 6 15.26 29.42 16.06
N THR A 7 16.43 28.79 16.13
CA THR A 7 17.67 29.25 15.50
C THR A 7 18.01 28.51 14.20
N ASN A 8 17.53 27.28 14.03
CA ASN A 8 17.90 26.44 12.90
C ASN A 8 17.00 26.74 11.68
N PRO A 9 17.54 27.26 10.57
CA PRO A 9 16.78 27.47 9.34
C PRO A 9 16.59 26.14 8.59
N VAL A 10 15.47 26.01 7.88
CA VAL A 10 15.19 24.91 6.94
C VAL A 10 14.76 25.55 5.63
N GLN A 11 15.41 25.16 4.53
CA GLN A 11 15.10 25.63 3.18
C GLN A 11 14.59 24.46 2.35
N ILE A 12 13.49 24.69 1.62
CA ILE A 12 12.84 23.69 0.76
C ILE A 12 12.60 24.39 -0.58
N TYR A 13 12.98 23.73 -1.66
CA TYR A 13 12.69 24.16 -3.02
C TYR A 13 11.50 23.35 -3.53
N LEU A 14 10.52 24.03 -4.11
CA LEU A 14 9.30 23.46 -4.64
C LEU A 14 9.17 23.89 -6.09
N ASP A 15 8.64 23.00 -6.93
CA ASP A 15 8.13 23.41 -8.24
C ASP A 15 6.77 24.15 -8.11
N ASP A 16 6.23 24.61 -9.23
CA ASP A 16 4.99 25.40 -9.25
C ASP A 16 3.77 24.61 -8.71
N ASP A 17 3.70 23.31 -9.01
CA ASP A 17 2.60 22.44 -8.59
C ASP A 17 2.69 22.14 -7.09
N GLU A 18 3.89 21.83 -6.60
CA GLU A 18 4.16 21.63 -5.17
C GLU A 18 3.89 22.91 -4.35
N GLN A 19 4.26 24.08 -4.90
CA GLN A 19 3.97 25.37 -4.27
C GLN A 19 2.47 25.64 -4.21
N TYR A 20 1.73 25.34 -5.28
CA TYR A 20 0.26 25.45 -5.29
C TYR A 20 -0.39 24.54 -4.25
N ILE A 21 0.05 23.29 -4.16
CA ILE A 21 -0.46 22.32 -3.16
C ILE A 21 -0.17 22.81 -1.73
N LEU A 22 1.04 23.32 -1.47
CA LEU A 22 1.38 23.88 -0.17
C LEU A 22 0.45 25.04 0.20
N ASP A 23 0.15 25.91 -0.75
CA ASP A 23 -0.64 27.12 -0.53
C ASP A 23 -2.10 26.81 -0.27
N GLU A 24 -2.68 25.86 -1.01
CA GLU A 24 -4.03 25.37 -0.77
C GLU A 24 -4.15 24.68 0.59
N LYS A 25 -3.20 23.80 0.94
CA LYS A 25 -3.20 23.14 2.25
C LYS A 25 -3.02 24.14 3.39
N PHE A 26 -2.15 25.14 3.21
CA PHE A 26 -1.98 26.21 4.18
C PHE A 26 -3.26 27.04 4.34
N ARG A 27 -3.89 27.44 3.23
CA ARG A 27 -5.15 28.19 3.22
C ARG A 27 -6.25 27.46 3.99
N VAL A 28 -6.43 26.17 3.71
CA VAL A 28 -7.42 25.31 4.40
C VAL A 28 -7.09 25.13 5.88
N SER A 29 -5.80 25.13 6.26
CA SER A 29 -5.40 24.96 7.67
C SER A 29 -5.81 26.10 8.60
N GLY A 30 -6.08 27.31 8.06
CA GLY A 30 -6.40 28.51 8.83
C GLY A 30 -5.26 29.00 9.75
N MET A 31 -4.02 28.50 9.57
CA MET A 31 -2.90 28.84 10.44
C MET A 31 -2.32 30.23 10.12
N LYS A 32 -1.71 30.85 11.13
CA LYS A 32 -1.17 32.23 11.03
C LYS A 32 0.04 32.39 10.11
N SER A 33 0.77 31.31 9.80
CA SER A 33 1.90 31.36 8.87
C SER A 33 2.24 29.99 8.28
N LYS A 34 2.77 29.98 7.05
CA LYS A 34 3.31 28.77 6.39
C LYS A 34 4.34 28.07 7.27
N SER A 35 5.20 28.80 7.98
CA SER A 35 6.18 28.22 8.91
C SER A 35 5.55 27.54 10.13
N ALA A 36 4.41 28.02 10.63
CA ALA A 36 3.68 27.35 11.71
C ALA A 36 3.02 26.06 11.20
N PHE A 37 2.44 26.11 10.01
CA PHE A 37 1.85 24.97 9.32
C PHE A 37 2.86 23.86 9.06
N LEU A 38 3.97 24.18 8.38
CA LEU A 38 5.04 23.23 8.10
C LEU A 38 5.64 22.64 9.38
N ARG A 39 5.86 23.46 10.42
CA ARG A 39 6.34 22.96 11.71
C ARG A 39 5.34 22.02 12.38
N LYS A 40 4.04 22.30 12.30
CA LYS A 40 3.01 21.38 12.83
C LYS A 40 3.07 20.04 12.11
N LEU A 41 3.21 20.05 10.78
CA LEU A 41 3.35 18.81 10.00
C LEU A 41 4.65 18.06 10.33
N ILE A 42 5.78 18.74 10.50
CA ILE A 42 7.06 18.09 10.82
C ILE A 42 7.06 17.51 12.25
N LEU A 43 6.48 18.23 13.23
CA LEU A 43 6.51 17.81 14.63
C LEU A 43 5.44 16.77 14.99
N TYR A 44 4.30 16.79 14.31
CA TYR A 44 3.14 15.96 14.65
C TYR A 44 2.67 15.08 13.50
N GLY A 45 3.25 15.21 12.31
CA GLY A 45 3.05 14.27 11.23
C GLY A 45 3.76 12.96 11.59
N TYR A 46 3.04 11.85 11.42
CA TYR A 46 3.62 10.53 11.57
C TYR A 46 4.38 10.18 10.28
N VAL A 47 5.65 9.78 10.42
CA VAL A 47 6.40 9.14 9.34
C VAL A 47 6.19 7.64 9.53
N TYR A 48 5.40 7.04 8.63
CA TYR A 48 5.25 5.59 8.58
C TYR A 48 6.18 5.06 7.48
N ASP A 49 7.12 4.21 7.87
CA ASP A 49 7.77 3.32 6.91
C ASP A 49 6.92 2.05 6.82
N VAL A 50 6.21 1.89 5.71
CA VAL A 50 5.33 0.73 5.51
C VAL A 50 6.08 -0.26 4.64
N ASP A 51 6.58 -1.32 5.27
CA ASP A 51 7.21 -2.42 4.55
C ASP A 51 6.14 -3.25 3.80
N TYR A 52 6.12 -3.12 2.47
CA TYR A 52 5.26 -3.88 1.58
C TYR A 52 5.90 -5.17 1.05
N SER A 53 7.08 -5.57 1.54
CA SER A 53 7.77 -6.81 1.14
C SER A 53 6.85 -8.02 1.25
N TYR A 54 6.03 -8.08 2.30
CA TYR A 54 5.07 -9.15 2.52
C TYR A 54 3.93 -9.16 1.47
N LEU A 55 3.43 -8.00 1.02
CA LEU A 55 2.44 -7.95 -0.08
C LEU A 55 3.03 -8.42 -1.40
N ARG A 56 4.31 -8.13 -1.66
CA ARG A 56 5.00 -8.61 -2.86
C ARG A 56 5.13 -10.14 -2.87
N ASN A 57 5.45 -10.73 -1.72
CA ASN A 57 5.48 -12.18 -1.56
C ASN A 57 4.09 -12.80 -1.75
N TYR A 58 3.06 -12.21 -1.15
CA TYR A 58 1.66 -12.62 -1.35
C TYR A 58 1.24 -12.64 -2.82
N ASN A 59 1.55 -11.57 -3.57
CA ASN A 59 1.25 -11.49 -5.00
C ASN A 59 2.00 -12.55 -5.82
N THR A 60 3.23 -12.88 -5.42
CA THR A 60 4.00 -13.96 -6.06
C THR A 60 3.31 -15.31 -5.89
N GLU A 61 2.85 -15.63 -4.67
CA GLU A 61 2.14 -16.89 -4.42
C GLU A 61 0.80 -16.95 -5.18
N LEU A 62 0.02 -15.87 -5.19
CA LEU A 62 -1.19 -15.79 -6.00
C LEU A 62 -0.91 -15.99 -7.49
N GLY A 63 0.18 -15.43 -8.00
CA GLY A 63 0.60 -15.62 -9.40
C GLY A 63 0.88 -17.08 -9.74
N ARG A 64 1.50 -17.84 -8.81
CA ARG A 64 1.72 -19.28 -8.98
C ARG A 64 0.41 -20.04 -9.03
N ILE A 65 -0.51 -19.77 -8.11
CA ILE A 65 -1.83 -20.41 -8.08
C ILE A 65 -2.62 -20.10 -9.36
N SER A 66 -2.59 -18.85 -9.81
CA SER A 66 -3.23 -18.44 -11.08
C SER A 66 -2.63 -19.17 -12.28
N SER A 67 -1.32 -19.41 -12.30
CA SER A 67 -0.66 -20.19 -13.35
C SER A 67 -1.13 -21.64 -13.35
N ASN A 68 -1.25 -22.26 -12.18
CA ASN A 68 -1.73 -23.64 -12.05
C ASN A 68 -3.18 -23.77 -12.52
N LEU A 69 -4.08 -22.86 -12.10
CA LEU A 69 -5.47 -22.83 -12.60
C LEU A 69 -5.53 -22.70 -14.12
N ASN A 70 -4.66 -21.88 -14.71
CA ASN A 70 -4.61 -21.71 -16.16
C ASN A 70 -4.13 -22.99 -16.89
N GLN A 71 -3.25 -23.78 -16.27
CA GLN A 71 -2.86 -25.09 -16.81
C GLN A 71 -4.02 -26.08 -16.81
N ILE A 72 -4.81 -26.13 -15.73
CA ILE A 72 -6.02 -26.95 -15.64
C ILE A 72 -7.03 -26.52 -16.70
N ALA A 73 -7.27 -25.21 -16.83
CA ALA A 73 -8.17 -24.67 -17.85
C ALA A 73 -7.73 -25.05 -19.28
N LYS A 74 -6.43 -24.95 -19.58
CA LYS A 74 -5.88 -25.38 -20.87
C LYS A 74 -6.06 -26.88 -21.10
N ARG A 75 -5.81 -27.71 -20.08
CA ARG A 75 -5.99 -29.17 -20.13
C ARG A 75 -7.45 -29.51 -20.48
N ILE A 76 -8.41 -28.97 -19.73
CA ILE A 76 -9.85 -29.15 -19.99
C ILE A 76 -10.23 -28.69 -21.39
N ASN A 77 -9.79 -27.51 -21.81
CA ASN A 77 -10.09 -26.98 -23.14
C ASN A 77 -9.46 -27.82 -24.27
N SER A 78 -8.31 -28.46 -24.03
CA SER A 78 -7.65 -29.31 -25.02
C SER A 78 -8.26 -30.70 -25.15
N THR A 79 -8.73 -31.29 -24.05
CA THR A 79 -9.32 -32.64 -24.03
C THR A 79 -10.83 -32.62 -24.32
N GLY A 80 -11.49 -31.47 -24.11
CA GLY A 80 -12.94 -31.36 -24.16
C GLY A 80 -13.66 -32.10 -23.02
N ASN A 81 -12.90 -32.66 -22.07
CA ASN A 81 -13.40 -33.46 -20.96
C ASN A 81 -13.00 -32.80 -19.64
N ILE A 82 -13.91 -32.83 -18.68
CA ILE A 82 -13.65 -32.40 -17.31
C ILE A 82 -13.44 -33.66 -16.48
N TYR A 83 -12.22 -33.86 -15.99
CA TYR A 83 -11.89 -34.99 -15.14
C TYR A 83 -12.15 -34.65 -13.66
N GLN A 84 -12.45 -35.66 -12.85
CA GLN A 84 -12.68 -35.47 -11.42
C GLN A 84 -11.41 -34.94 -10.73
N GLU A 85 -10.25 -35.42 -11.16
CA GLU A 85 -8.94 -35.00 -10.72
C GLU A 85 -8.69 -33.51 -10.97
N ASP A 86 -9.13 -32.98 -12.12
CA ASP A 86 -9.06 -31.54 -12.42
C ASP A 86 -9.85 -30.72 -11.40
N MET A 87 -11.06 -31.19 -11.08
CA MET A 87 -11.95 -30.52 -10.14
C MET A 87 -11.43 -30.58 -8.72
N ASP A 88 -10.76 -31.66 -8.34
CA ASP A 88 -10.15 -31.81 -7.02
C ASP A 88 -8.90 -30.92 -6.89
N GLU A 89 -8.08 -30.84 -7.92
CA GLU A 89 -6.93 -29.92 -7.99
C GLU A 89 -7.40 -28.44 -7.89
N VAL A 90 -8.48 -28.06 -8.57
CA VAL A 90 -9.09 -26.72 -8.45
C VAL A 90 -9.53 -26.44 -7.01
N LYS A 91 -10.19 -27.39 -6.33
CA LYS A 91 -10.62 -27.20 -4.93
C LYS A 91 -9.43 -27.02 -3.99
N GLU A 92 -8.34 -27.77 -4.20
CA GLU A 92 -7.11 -27.61 -3.43
C GLU A 92 -6.49 -26.23 -3.62
N LEU A 93 -6.38 -25.75 -4.87
CA LEU A 93 -5.89 -24.41 -5.17
C LEU A 93 -6.79 -23.32 -4.56
N MET A 94 -8.11 -23.49 -4.55
CA MET A 94 -9.02 -22.56 -3.86
C MET A 94 -8.79 -22.51 -2.35
N ASN A 95 -8.53 -23.66 -1.72
CA ASN A 95 -8.18 -23.72 -0.30
C ASN A 95 -6.84 -23.01 -0.02
N GLU A 96 -5.87 -23.11 -0.92
CA GLU A 96 -4.59 -22.43 -0.82
C GLU A 96 -4.76 -20.90 -0.93
N ILE A 97 -5.58 -20.41 -1.86
CA ILE A 97 -5.95 -18.98 -1.94
C ILE A 97 -6.56 -18.52 -0.63
N TRP A 98 -7.52 -19.28 -0.09
CA TRP A 98 -8.20 -18.93 1.16
C TRP A 98 -7.23 -18.82 2.34
N ARG A 99 -6.30 -19.76 2.49
CA ARG A 99 -5.26 -19.72 3.53
C ARG A 99 -4.32 -18.54 3.35
N THR A 100 -3.90 -18.29 2.11
CA THR A 100 -2.97 -17.20 1.75
C THR A 100 -3.62 -15.84 2.00
N GLN A 101 -4.90 -15.67 1.67
CA GLN A 101 -5.66 -14.45 1.94
C GLN A 101 -5.88 -14.22 3.44
N LYS A 102 -6.21 -15.27 4.21
CA LYS A 102 -6.31 -15.17 5.69
C LYS A 102 -4.99 -14.75 6.33
N SER A 103 -3.88 -15.33 5.88
CA SER A 103 -2.53 -14.94 6.30
C SER A 103 -2.24 -13.48 5.96
N MET A 104 -2.68 -13.02 4.78
CA MET A 104 -2.47 -11.65 4.37
C MET A 104 -3.22 -10.64 5.25
N LEU A 105 -4.51 -10.90 5.47
CA LEU A 105 -5.37 -10.04 6.30
C LEU A 105 -4.90 -9.98 7.76
N SER A 106 -4.30 -11.04 8.31
CA SER A 106 -3.80 -11.01 9.68
C SER A 106 -2.56 -10.13 9.87
N LYS A 107 -1.81 -9.87 8.80
CA LYS A 107 -0.63 -8.99 8.82
C LYS A 107 -0.93 -7.56 8.40
N GLN A 108 -2.16 -7.25 8.00
CA GLN A 108 -2.53 -5.91 7.63
C GLN A 108 -2.56 -5.01 8.89
N PRO A 109 -1.80 -3.90 8.92
CA PRO A 109 -1.87 -2.99 10.04
C PRO A 109 -3.30 -2.42 10.12
N LEU A 110 -3.96 -2.65 11.25
CA LEU A 110 -5.27 -2.07 11.54
C LEU A 110 -5.09 -0.57 11.72
N ILE A 111 -5.23 0.21 10.65
CA ILE A 111 -5.41 1.66 10.77
C ILE A 111 -6.83 1.88 11.27
N LYS A 112 -7.03 1.80 12.60
CA LYS A 112 -8.25 2.32 13.23
C LYS A 112 -8.25 3.83 13.03
N ARG A 113 -9.24 4.33 12.29
CA ARG A 113 -9.55 5.76 12.20
C ARG A 113 -10.01 6.30 13.54
#